data_AF-A0A966UY35-F1
#
_entry.id   AF-A0A966UY35-F1
#
_cell.length_a   1.000
_cell.length_b   1.000
_cell.length_c   1.000
_cell.angle_alpha   90.00
_cell.angle_beta   90.00
_cell.angle_gamma   90.00
#
_symmetry.space_group_name_H-M   'P 1'
#
loop_
_entity.id
_entity.type
_entity.pdbx_description
1 polymer ?
#
loop_
_entity_poly.entity_id
_entity_poly.type
_entity_poly.pdbx_seq_one_letter_code
_entity_poly.pdbx_strand_id
1 'polypeptide(L)'
;MGRFQLSGLHRVRRTLIGQPLPTSAHAEERLNNAEALAILSSDALSSVAYATQEIVLVLGMAGAVGLGFTLPITGLIIALMLIVAISYRQTIKAYPHGGGSYRVSHENLGDIPGLVAGGSLAIDYVLTVAVSTAAGISALTSYFPALETYRVPLCLVALGLLMVANLRGVRSSAQLLSAPTYVFMAAVLTLVGVGLLKLAHGDIGAMASAEQNLRMAEEHGSLTAISAVLLMRAFSSGCAALTGIEAISDSVMAFKPTEWKNARRVLTVMVVLLATMFGGISVLARQLGTVYVENGPTLLFQLGDQVFGHHSLMLLVLQAATLLILLLAANTAYADFPRLANFLAQDGY
;
A
#
# COMPACT_ATOMS: atom_id res chain seq x y z
N MET A 1 8.25 31.84 -41.98
CA MET A 1 7.19 30.93 -41.48
C MET A 1 7.78 30.08 -40.37
N GLY A 2 7.30 30.13 -39.12
CA GLY A 2 7.82 29.25 -38.06
C GLY A 2 7.64 29.67 -36.59
N ARG A 3 7.11 30.87 -36.27
CA ARG A 3 6.93 31.32 -34.87
C ARG A 3 5.55 31.05 -34.25
N PHE A 4 4.58 30.51 -35.00
CA PHE A 4 3.20 30.33 -34.52
C PHE A 4 2.88 28.93 -33.97
N GLN A 5 3.70 27.91 -34.23
CA GLN A 5 3.44 26.53 -33.76
C GLN A 5 3.87 26.25 -32.32
N LEU A 6 4.80 27.03 -31.76
CA LEU A 6 5.22 26.88 -30.34
C LEU A 6 4.16 27.41 -29.36
N SER A 7 3.29 28.34 -29.78
CA SER A 7 2.29 28.98 -28.91
C SER A 7 1.17 28.02 -28.49
N GLY A 8 0.70 27.16 -29.39
CA GLY A 8 -0.36 26.18 -29.10
C GLY A 8 0.11 25.11 -28.11
N LEU A 9 1.30 24.55 -28.34
CA LEU A 9 1.91 23.58 -27.43
C LEU A 9 2.23 24.20 -26.08
N HIS A 10 2.74 25.44 -26.03
CA HIS A 10 2.98 26.14 -24.77
C HIS A 10 1.69 26.47 -24.02
N ARG A 11 0.60 26.81 -24.72
CA ARG A 11 -0.69 27.11 -24.09
C ARG A 11 -1.35 25.83 -23.58
N VAL A 12 -1.36 24.75 -24.36
CA VAL A 12 -1.81 23.42 -23.92
C VAL A 12 -0.96 22.92 -22.75
N ARG A 13 0.37 23.05 -22.83
CA ARG A 13 1.30 22.74 -21.73
C ARG A 13 0.99 23.57 -20.49
N ARG A 14 0.74 24.87 -20.61
CA ARG A 14 0.43 25.74 -19.47
C ARG A 14 -0.97 25.49 -18.88
N THR A 15 -1.94 25.07 -19.71
CA THR A 15 -3.29 24.69 -19.27
C THR A 15 -3.32 23.30 -18.60
N LEU A 16 -2.50 22.36 -19.07
CA LEU A 16 -2.38 21.02 -18.49
C LEU A 16 -1.43 20.97 -17.29
N ILE A 17 -0.22 21.51 -17.42
CA ILE A 17 0.90 21.44 -16.44
C ILE A 17 0.89 22.62 -15.45
N GLY A 18 0.27 23.76 -15.78
CA GLY A 18 0.33 24.94 -14.90
C GLY A 18 1.65 25.71 -15.01
N GLN A 19 1.94 26.59 -14.03
CA GLN A 19 3.19 27.34 -13.98
C GLN A 19 4.30 26.48 -13.34
N PRO A 20 5.55 26.53 -13.83
CA PRO A 20 6.66 25.80 -13.21
C PRO A 20 6.84 26.25 -11.75
N LEU A 21 6.90 25.27 -10.84
CA LEU A 21 7.14 25.55 -9.43
C LEU A 21 8.59 26.00 -9.23
N PRO A 22 8.84 27.16 -8.61
CA PRO A 22 10.19 27.56 -8.26
C PRO A 22 10.78 26.62 -7.21
N THR A 23 12.06 26.25 -7.35
CA THR A 23 12.79 25.41 -6.39
C THR A 23 12.75 25.97 -4.96
N SER A 24 12.63 27.29 -4.82
CA SER A 24 12.50 28.01 -3.53
C SER A 24 11.11 27.90 -2.87
N ALA A 25 10.09 27.43 -3.60
CA ALA A 25 8.74 27.21 -3.05
C ALA A 25 8.59 25.87 -2.32
N HIS A 26 9.61 24.99 -2.39
CA HIS A 26 9.69 23.69 -1.71
C HIS A 26 10.21 23.76 -0.28
N ALA A 27 10.01 24.88 0.43
CA ALA A 27 10.09 24.86 1.88
C ALA A 27 8.93 23.96 2.39
N GLU A 28 9.21 22.66 2.50
CA GLU A 28 8.27 21.66 3.00
C GLU A 28 7.79 22.10 4.38
N GLU A 29 6.47 22.22 4.52
CA GLU A 29 5.86 22.43 5.82
C GLU A 29 6.18 21.21 6.68
N ARG A 30 7.00 21.39 7.71
CA ARG A 30 7.44 20.28 8.57
C ARG A 30 6.24 19.64 9.25
N LEU A 31 6.13 18.34 9.05
CA LEU A 31 5.03 17.51 9.52
C LEU A 31 5.13 17.28 11.03
N ASN A 32 3.99 17.37 11.70
CA ASN A 32 3.86 16.82 13.04
C ASN A 32 3.73 15.28 12.97
N ASN A 33 3.80 14.59 14.12
CA ASN A 33 3.81 13.12 14.13
C ASN A 33 2.52 12.48 13.60
N ALA A 34 1.37 13.14 13.75
CA ALA A 34 0.10 12.64 13.23
C ALA A 34 0.04 12.80 11.70
N GLU A 35 0.37 13.99 11.20
CA GLU A 35 0.46 14.25 9.75
C GLU A 35 1.48 13.32 9.09
N ALA A 36 2.65 13.13 9.72
CA ALA A 36 3.68 12.25 9.21
C ALA A 36 3.23 10.78 9.19
N LEU A 37 2.56 10.30 10.23
CA LEU A 37 1.97 8.95 10.24
C LEU A 37 0.97 8.79 9.09
N ALA A 38 0.11 9.77 8.85
CA ALA A 38 -0.92 9.63 7.85
C ALA A 38 -0.39 9.71 6.41
N ILE A 39 0.61 10.57 6.17
CA ILE A 39 1.15 10.83 4.83
C ILE A 39 2.23 9.82 4.47
N LEU A 40 3.25 9.69 5.33
CA LEU A 40 4.43 8.86 5.04
C LEU A 40 4.17 7.37 5.24
N SER A 41 3.12 6.99 5.98
CA SER A 41 2.75 5.58 6.16
C SER A 41 1.61 5.13 5.25
N SER A 42 1.10 6.01 4.37
CA SER A 42 -0.05 5.67 3.52
C SER A 42 0.23 4.45 2.65
N ASP A 43 1.43 4.38 2.04
CA ASP A 43 1.86 3.25 1.23
C ASP A 43 1.89 1.93 2.02
N ALA A 44 2.63 1.91 3.14
CA ALA A 44 2.71 0.74 4.01
C ALA A 44 1.34 0.31 4.54
N LEU A 45 0.56 1.26 5.09
CA LEU A 45 -0.77 0.97 5.66
C LEU A 45 -1.74 0.50 4.60
N SER A 46 -1.70 1.05 3.39
CA SER A 46 -2.59 0.63 2.31
C SER A 46 -2.33 -0.79 1.83
N SER A 47 -1.08 -1.28 1.97
CA SER A 47 -0.67 -2.62 1.52
C SER A 47 -1.44 -3.76 2.20
N VAL A 48 -1.98 -3.53 3.41
CA VAL A 48 -2.81 -4.53 4.11
C VAL A 48 -4.12 -4.82 3.38
N ALA A 49 -4.57 -3.93 2.49
CA ALA A 49 -5.81 -4.11 1.74
C ALA A 49 -5.73 -5.27 0.72
N TYR A 50 -4.52 -5.61 0.25
CA TYR A 50 -4.30 -6.66 -0.76
C TYR A 50 -3.32 -7.75 -0.30
N ALA A 51 -2.41 -7.50 0.64
CA ALA A 51 -1.37 -8.48 0.98
C ALA A 51 -1.91 -9.83 1.49
N THR A 52 -2.95 -9.84 2.31
CA THR A 52 -3.59 -11.10 2.75
C THR A 52 -4.24 -11.83 1.59
N GLN A 53 -4.81 -11.10 0.63
CA GLN A 53 -5.39 -11.69 -0.58
C GLN A 53 -4.33 -12.43 -1.40
N GLU A 54 -3.13 -11.88 -1.53
CA GLU A 54 -2.03 -12.52 -2.26
C GLU A 54 -1.58 -13.85 -1.61
N ILE A 55 -1.61 -13.93 -0.28
CA ILE A 55 -1.35 -15.19 0.44
C ILE A 55 -2.45 -16.21 0.14
N VAL A 56 -3.72 -15.78 0.24
CA VAL A 56 -4.89 -16.63 0.01
C VAL A 56 -4.99 -17.10 -1.44
N LEU A 57 -4.63 -16.25 -2.40
CA LEU A 57 -4.51 -16.58 -3.82
C LEU A 57 -3.53 -17.74 -4.01
N VAL A 58 -2.31 -17.61 -3.49
CA VAL A 58 -1.26 -18.63 -3.72
C VAL A 58 -1.55 -19.92 -2.97
N LEU A 59 -1.86 -19.84 -1.68
CA LEU A 59 -2.26 -21.02 -0.91
C LEU A 59 -3.56 -21.63 -1.46
N GLY A 60 -4.33 -20.81 -2.17
CA GLY A 60 -5.58 -21.19 -2.79
C GLY A 60 -5.43 -22.30 -3.83
N MET A 61 -4.27 -22.36 -4.49
CA MET A 61 -3.95 -23.45 -5.41
C MET A 61 -3.90 -24.82 -4.72
N ALA A 62 -3.81 -24.91 -3.39
CA ALA A 62 -3.77 -26.17 -2.63
C ALA A 62 -5.03 -26.43 -1.79
N GLY A 63 -6.14 -25.73 -2.08
CA GLY A 63 -7.41 -25.97 -1.40
C GLY A 63 -7.44 -25.44 0.04
N ALA A 64 -8.45 -25.86 0.79
CA ALA A 64 -8.65 -25.53 2.20
C ALA A 64 -7.46 -25.96 3.08
N VAL A 65 -6.79 -27.07 2.73
CA VAL A 65 -5.57 -27.52 3.43
C VAL A 65 -4.45 -26.51 3.24
N GLY A 66 -4.27 -26.00 2.02
CA GLY A 66 -3.34 -24.92 1.70
C GLY A 66 -3.65 -23.64 2.49
N LEU A 67 -4.91 -23.20 2.49
CA LEU A 67 -5.35 -22.03 3.28
C LEU A 67 -5.09 -22.18 4.79
N GLY A 68 -4.96 -23.41 5.29
CA GLY A 68 -4.47 -23.73 6.63
C GLY A 68 -3.16 -23.02 7.01
N PHE A 69 -2.28 -22.77 6.03
CA PHE A 69 -0.97 -22.14 6.22
C PHE A 69 -1.00 -20.61 6.20
N THR A 70 -2.16 -19.98 6.01
CA THR A 70 -2.29 -18.51 5.97
C THR A 70 -1.74 -17.85 7.24
N LEU A 71 -2.08 -18.38 8.42
CA LEU A 71 -1.64 -17.82 9.70
C LEU A 71 -0.15 -18.05 10.00
N PRO A 72 0.42 -19.25 9.82
CA PRO A 72 1.87 -19.45 9.91
C PRO A 72 2.67 -18.50 9.01
N ILE A 73 2.25 -18.34 7.75
CA ILE A 73 2.92 -17.44 6.79
C ILE A 73 2.79 -15.99 7.25
N THR A 74 1.59 -15.57 7.64
CA THR A 74 1.34 -14.23 8.21
C THR A 74 2.23 -13.95 9.42
N GLY A 75 2.37 -14.91 10.33
CA GLY A 75 3.25 -14.79 11.50
C GLY A 75 4.72 -14.60 11.11
N LEU A 76 5.19 -15.31 10.08
CA LEU A 76 6.55 -15.20 9.57
C LEU A 76 6.80 -13.83 8.92
N ILE A 77 5.81 -13.30 8.18
CA ILE A 77 5.84 -11.97 7.57
C ILE A 77 5.85 -10.88 8.66
N ILE A 78 5.03 -11.01 9.71
CA ILE A 78 5.05 -10.08 10.85
C ILE A 78 6.41 -10.14 11.57
N ALA A 79 6.98 -11.33 11.76
CA ALA A 79 8.31 -11.45 12.36
C ALA A 79 9.38 -10.74 11.51
N LEU A 80 9.36 -10.94 10.19
CA LEU A 80 10.23 -10.22 9.26
C LEU A 80 10.01 -8.71 9.34
N MET A 81 8.76 -8.25 9.38
CA MET A 81 8.39 -6.85 9.51
C MET A 81 8.99 -6.22 10.78
N LEU A 82 8.96 -6.94 11.91
CA LEU A 82 9.57 -6.48 13.16
C LEU A 82 11.10 -6.38 13.05
N ILE A 83 11.75 -7.35 12.40
CA ILE A 83 13.20 -7.33 12.16
C ILE A 83 13.57 -6.09 11.33
N VAL A 84 12.86 -5.88 10.22
CA VAL A 84 13.07 -4.73 9.31
C VAL A 84 12.81 -3.41 10.04
N ALA A 85 11.74 -3.32 10.83
CA ALA A 85 11.44 -2.14 11.64
C ALA A 85 12.54 -1.82 12.66
N ILE A 86 13.10 -2.84 13.32
CA ILE A 86 14.23 -2.65 14.23
C ILE A 86 15.45 -2.11 13.47
N SER A 87 15.74 -2.66 12.29
CA SER A 87 16.83 -2.18 11.42
C SER A 87 16.63 -0.71 11.03
N TYR A 88 15.46 -0.33 10.49
CA TYR A 88 15.17 1.06 10.15
C TYR A 88 15.21 2.02 11.35
N ARG A 89 14.80 1.58 12.54
CA ARG A 89 14.95 2.39 13.77
C ARG A 89 16.41 2.67 14.11
N GLN A 90 17.34 1.79 13.76
CA GLN A 90 18.78 2.02 13.94
C GLN A 90 19.30 2.94 12.83
N THR A 91 18.92 2.69 11.58
CA THR A 91 19.30 3.50 10.41
C THR A 91 18.89 4.96 10.58
N ILE A 92 17.65 5.25 10.98
CA ILE A 92 17.16 6.62 11.23
C ILE A 92 18.02 7.37 12.26
N LYS A 93 18.56 6.67 13.26
CA LYS A 93 19.43 7.28 14.27
C LYS A 93 20.83 7.58 13.71
N ALA A 94 21.37 6.69 12.87
CA ALA A 94 22.67 6.86 12.24
C ALA A 94 22.64 7.90 11.10
N TYR A 95 21.50 8.02 10.41
CA TYR A 95 21.28 8.88 9.25
C TYR A 95 20.16 9.89 9.51
N PRO A 96 20.34 10.85 10.45
CA PRO A 96 19.30 11.81 10.81
C PRO A 96 18.97 12.80 9.68
N HIS A 97 19.86 12.94 8.70
CA HIS A 97 19.66 13.76 7.50
C HIS A 97 18.90 13.04 6.38
N GLY A 98 18.39 11.83 6.63
CA GLY A 98 17.67 11.00 5.64
C GLY A 98 18.59 10.46 4.55
N GLY A 99 18.02 10.20 3.37
CA GLY A 99 18.74 9.68 2.18
C GLY A 99 18.46 8.21 1.87
N GLY A 100 17.73 7.54 2.75
CA GLY A 100 17.16 6.21 2.53
C GLY A 100 18.15 5.12 2.17
N SER A 101 17.63 4.04 1.59
CA SER A 101 18.42 2.87 1.21
C SER A 101 19.55 3.22 0.24
N TYR A 102 19.35 4.19 -0.67
CA TYR A 102 20.39 4.65 -1.62
C TYR A 102 21.63 5.21 -0.89
N ARG A 103 21.45 6.24 -0.06
CA ARG A 103 22.58 6.92 0.61
C ARG A 103 23.30 5.98 1.57
N VAL A 104 22.55 5.17 2.31
CA VAL A 104 23.12 4.18 3.24
C VAL A 104 23.95 3.14 2.49
N SER A 105 23.44 2.58 1.38
CA SER A 105 24.18 1.60 0.59
C SER A 105 25.39 2.22 -0.11
N HIS A 106 25.26 3.42 -0.65
CA HIS A 106 26.34 4.13 -1.34
C HIS A 106 27.51 4.42 -0.40
N GLU A 107 27.25 5.01 0.78
CA GLU A 107 28.31 5.38 1.73
C GLU A 107 29.02 4.17 2.37
N ASN A 108 28.34 3.02 2.51
CA ASN A 108 28.90 1.85 3.21
C ASN A 108 29.45 0.76 2.28
N LEU A 109 28.90 0.63 1.07
CA LEU A 109 29.21 -0.48 0.15
C LEU A 109 29.75 0.02 -1.21
N GLY A 110 29.75 1.32 -1.44
CA GLY A 110 30.22 1.96 -2.66
C GLY A 110 29.14 2.14 -3.73
N ASP A 111 29.58 2.59 -4.91
CA ASP A 111 28.70 3.10 -5.97
C ASP A 111 27.73 2.05 -6.50
N ILE A 112 28.23 0.87 -6.91
CA ILE A 112 27.40 -0.15 -7.56
C ILE A 112 26.26 -0.63 -6.64
N PRO A 113 26.50 -1.01 -5.37
CA PRO A 113 25.41 -1.36 -4.46
C PRO A 113 24.45 -0.19 -4.19
N GLY A 114 24.95 1.04 -4.09
CA GLY A 114 24.12 2.24 -3.99
C GLY A 114 23.20 2.40 -5.20
N LEU A 115 23.73 2.30 -6.42
CA LEU A 115 22.96 2.41 -7.67
C LEU A 115 21.94 1.28 -7.82
N VAL A 116 22.26 0.06 -7.39
CA VAL A 116 21.28 -1.04 -7.34
C VAL A 116 20.12 -0.69 -6.41
N ALA A 117 20.39 -0.12 -5.22
CA ALA A 117 19.35 0.35 -4.32
C ALA A 117 18.51 1.48 -4.95
N GLY A 118 19.16 2.47 -5.58
CA GLY A 118 18.48 3.58 -6.26
C GLY A 118 17.60 3.11 -7.43
N GLY A 119 18.12 2.22 -8.28
CA GLY A 119 17.36 1.63 -9.38
C GLY A 119 16.20 0.77 -8.89
N SER A 120 16.37 0.04 -7.78
CA SER A 120 15.30 -0.75 -7.17
C SER A 120 14.18 0.15 -6.63
N LEU A 121 14.52 1.25 -5.94
CA LEU A 121 13.54 2.24 -5.47
C LEU A 121 12.80 2.92 -6.63
N ALA A 122 13.47 3.18 -7.75
CA ALA A 122 12.82 3.75 -8.93
C ALA A 122 11.76 2.79 -9.52
N ILE A 123 12.06 1.49 -9.58
CA ILE A 123 11.10 0.46 -10.00
C ILE A 123 9.98 0.33 -8.98
N ASP A 124 10.32 0.34 -7.68
CA ASP A 124 9.37 0.27 -6.59
C ASP A 124 8.31 1.37 -6.70
N TYR A 125 8.70 2.64 -6.86
CA TYR A 125 7.74 3.73 -7.05
C TYR A 125 6.81 3.56 -8.26
N VAL A 126 7.32 3.02 -9.38
CA VAL A 126 6.47 2.72 -10.55
C VAL A 126 5.47 1.61 -10.23
N LEU A 127 5.90 0.57 -9.53
CA LEU A 127 5.04 -0.52 -9.10
C LEU A 127 4.02 -0.06 -8.05
N THR A 128 4.39 0.78 -7.10
CA THR A 128 3.48 1.38 -6.11
C THR A 128 2.35 2.14 -6.79
N VAL A 129 2.65 2.98 -7.79
CA VAL A 129 1.61 3.69 -8.55
C VAL A 129 0.67 2.70 -9.26
N ALA A 130 1.23 1.69 -9.91
CA ALA A 130 0.45 0.72 -10.68
C ALA A 130 -0.43 -0.17 -9.78
N VAL A 131 0.16 -0.79 -8.75
CA VAL A 131 -0.50 -1.72 -7.84
C VAL A 131 -1.54 -0.99 -7.00
N SER A 132 -1.20 0.16 -6.41
CA SER A 132 -2.13 0.89 -5.55
C SER A 132 -3.31 1.44 -6.36
N THR A 133 -3.09 1.93 -7.58
CA THR A 133 -4.21 2.34 -8.44
C THR A 133 -5.10 1.15 -8.80
N ALA A 134 -4.52 0.01 -9.21
CA ALA A 134 -5.29 -1.18 -9.55
C ALA A 134 -6.09 -1.74 -8.36
N ALA A 135 -5.45 -1.86 -7.19
CA ALA A 135 -6.10 -2.31 -5.97
C ALA A 135 -7.20 -1.34 -5.51
N GLY A 136 -6.98 -0.03 -5.65
CA GLY A 136 -7.97 1.00 -5.31
C GLY A 136 -9.21 0.88 -6.19
N ILE A 137 -9.03 0.74 -7.50
CA ILE A 137 -10.14 0.50 -8.43
C ILE A 137 -10.80 -0.85 -8.17
N SER A 138 -10.06 -1.89 -7.78
CA SER A 138 -10.64 -3.18 -7.39
C SER A 138 -11.54 -3.07 -6.16
N ALA A 139 -11.20 -2.22 -5.17
CA ALA A 139 -12.10 -1.91 -4.06
C ALA A 139 -13.39 -1.21 -4.54
N LEU A 140 -13.26 -0.29 -5.49
CA LEU A 140 -14.42 0.38 -6.10
C LEU A 140 -15.33 -0.60 -6.85
N THR A 141 -14.77 -1.48 -7.69
CA THR A 141 -15.56 -2.45 -8.48
C THR A 141 -16.11 -3.57 -7.61
N SER A 142 -15.47 -3.89 -6.47
CA SER A 142 -16.02 -4.80 -5.47
C SER A 142 -17.36 -4.32 -4.91
N TYR A 143 -17.49 -3.02 -4.65
CA TYR A 143 -18.74 -2.42 -4.16
C TYR A 143 -19.73 -2.11 -5.28
N PHE A 144 -19.25 -1.75 -6.47
CA PHE A 144 -20.07 -1.48 -7.66
C PHE A 144 -19.71 -2.43 -8.81
N PRO A 145 -20.23 -3.69 -8.81
CA PRO A 145 -19.85 -4.71 -9.79
C PRO A 145 -20.10 -4.32 -11.26
N ALA A 146 -21.08 -3.45 -11.51
CA ALA A 146 -21.37 -2.93 -12.85
C ALA A 146 -20.17 -2.15 -13.48
N LEU A 147 -19.20 -1.72 -12.66
CA LEU A 147 -18.01 -1.03 -13.12
C LEU A 147 -16.86 -1.98 -13.49
N GLU A 148 -16.95 -3.28 -13.21
CA GLU A 148 -15.85 -4.24 -13.45
C GLU A 148 -15.42 -4.30 -14.92
N THR A 149 -16.37 -4.18 -15.86
CA THR A 149 -16.09 -4.10 -17.30
C THR A 149 -15.21 -2.90 -17.67
N TYR A 150 -15.21 -1.85 -16.86
CA TYR A 150 -14.46 -0.62 -17.07
C TYR A 150 -13.22 -0.49 -16.18
N ARG A 151 -12.80 -1.56 -15.48
CA ARG A 151 -11.67 -1.52 -14.52
C ARG A 151 -10.40 -0.90 -15.11
N VAL A 152 -9.99 -1.31 -16.32
CA VAL A 152 -8.77 -0.83 -16.96
C VAL A 152 -8.92 0.65 -17.37
N PRO A 153 -9.99 1.07 -18.07
CA PRO A 153 -10.27 2.49 -18.29
C PRO A 153 -10.29 3.34 -17.01
N LEU A 154 -10.89 2.84 -15.93
CA LEU A 154 -10.95 3.55 -14.64
C LEU A 154 -9.56 3.73 -14.03
N CYS A 155 -8.70 2.69 -14.08
CA CYS A 155 -7.30 2.82 -13.68
C CYS A 155 -6.57 3.90 -14.49
N LEU A 156 -6.72 3.89 -15.82
CA LEU A 156 -6.07 4.89 -16.68
C LEU A 156 -6.56 6.32 -16.42
N VAL A 157 -7.86 6.48 -16.16
CA VAL A 157 -8.44 7.77 -15.76
C VAL A 157 -7.87 8.23 -14.42
N ALA A 158 -7.81 7.35 -13.42
CA ALA A 158 -7.22 7.66 -12.11
C ALA A 158 -5.74 8.06 -12.23
N LEU A 159 -4.93 7.32 -12.99
CA LEU A 159 -3.54 7.66 -13.29
C LEU A 159 -3.42 9.03 -13.98
N GLY A 160 -4.27 9.30 -14.97
CA GLY A 160 -4.30 10.58 -15.67
C GLY A 160 -4.64 11.74 -14.73
N LEU A 161 -5.60 11.56 -13.82
CA LEU A 161 -5.97 12.55 -12.81
C LEU A 161 -4.84 12.80 -11.81
N LEU A 162 -4.20 11.73 -11.30
CA LEU A 162 -3.05 11.83 -10.40
C LEU A 162 -1.88 12.54 -11.06
N MET A 163 -1.58 12.19 -12.32
CA MET A 163 -0.53 12.86 -13.10
C MET A 163 -0.83 14.35 -13.26
N VAL A 164 -2.05 14.72 -13.65
CA VAL A 164 -2.43 16.14 -13.81
C VAL A 164 -2.38 16.89 -12.47
N ALA A 165 -2.82 16.27 -11.37
CA ALA A 165 -2.77 16.87 -10.05
C ALA A 165 -1.32 17.17 -9.61
N ASN A 166 -0.41 16.21 -9.80
CA ASN A 166 1.01 16.36 -9.48
C ASN A 166 1.71 17.38 -10.38
N LEU A 167 1.42 17.36 -11.70
CA LEU A 167 1.98 18.33 -12.64
C LEU A 167 1.56 19.77 -12.32
N ARG A 168 0.30 19.98 -11.91
CA ARG A 168 -0.23 21.30 -11.52
C ARG A 168 0.32 21.82 -10.20
N GLY A 169 1.07 21.00 -9.45
CA GLY A 169 1.57 21.36 -8.13
C GLY A 169 0.44 21.73 -7.20
N VAL A 170 -0.69 21.01 -7.25
CA VAL A 170 -1.78 21.22 -6.30
C VAL A 170 -1.19 21.00 -4.91
N ARG A 171 -0.94 22.11 -4.21
CA ARG A 171 -0.35 22.12 -2.88
C ARG A 171 -1.39 21.50 -1.96
N SER A 172 -1.25 20.20 -1.73
CA SER A 172 -2.17 19.44 -0.93
C SER A 172 -1.89 19.77 0.53
N SER A 173 -2.88 20.31 1.23
CA SER A 173 -2.76 20.50 2.67
C SER A 173 -2.55 19.13 3.31
N ALA A 174 -1.50 18.99 4.12
CA ALA A 174 -1.20 17.77 4.88
C ALA A 174 -2.43 17.28 5.68
N GLN A 175 -3.29 18.21 6.11
CA GLN A 175 -4.54 17.89 6.83
C GLN A 175 -5.60 17.26 5.92
N LEU A 176 -5.74 17.73 4.67
CA LEU A 176 -6.71 17.16 3.72
C LEU A 176 -6.28 15.77 3.25
N LEU A 177 -4.98 15.51 3.12
CA LEU A 177 -4.45 14.20 2.73
C LEU A 177 -4.37 13.19 3.87
N SER A 178 -4.36 13.63 5.13
CA SER A 178 -4.27 12.71 6.27
C SER A 178 -5.60 12.05 6.64
N ALA A 179 -6.73 12.67 6.29
CA ALA A 179 -8.06 12.17 6.65
C ALA A 179 -8.35 10.75 6.09
N PRO A 180 -8.12 10.45 4.80
CA PRO A 180 -8.36 9.10 4.26
C PRO A 180 -7.59 8.00 5.01
N THR A 181 -6.33 8.26 5.37
CA THR A 181 -5.49 7.29 6.09
C THR A 181 -6.08 6.96 7.46
N TYR A 182 -6.50 7.97 8.23
CA TYR A 182 -7.12 7.74 9.53
C TYR A 182 -8.47 7.04 9.45
N VAL A 183 -9.31 7.40 8.47
CA VAL A 183 -10.59 6.71 8.24
C VAL A 183 -10.35 5.26 7.86
N PHE A 184 -9.37 4.97 7.00
CA PHE A 184 -9.02 3.60 6.61
C PHE A 184 -8.54 2.78 7.81
N MET A 185 -7.59 3.31 8.61
CA MET A 185 -7.12 2.63 9.81
C MET A 185 -8.26 2.33 10.77
N ALA A 186 -9.14 3.32 11.03
CA ALA A 186 -10.29 3.13 11.89
C ALA A 186 -11.27 2.09 11.32
N ALA A 187 -11.54 2.10 10.01
CA ALA A 187 -12.45 1.15 9.36
C ALA A 187 -11.91 -0.28 9.43
N VAL A 188 -10.61 -0.49 9.15
CA VAL A 188 -9.97 -1.82 9.22
C VAL A 188 -9.89 -2.31 10.66
N LEU A 189 -9.48 -1.46 11.62
CA LEU A 189 -9.46 -1.86 13.03
C LEU A 189 -10.86 -2.19 13.55
N THR A 190 -11.88 -1.46 13.09
CA THR A 190 -13.29 -1.77 13.38
C THR A 190 -13.71 -3.10 12.77
N LEU A 191 -13.33 -3.36 11.51
CA LEU A 191 -13.59 -4.64 10.84
C LEU A 191 -12.98 -5.80 11.63
N VAL A 192 -11.71 -5.67 12.02
CA VAL A 192 -11.00 -6.67 12.83
C VAL A 192 -11.69 -6.86 14.18
N GLY A 193 -11.94 -5.78 14.92
CA GLY A 193 -12.55 -5.84 16.25
C GLY A 193 -13.96 -6.45 16.23
N VAL A 194 -14.85 -5.93 15.38
CA VAL A 194 -16.23 -6.43 15.27
C VAL A 194 -16.25 -7.85 14.71
N GLY A 195 -15.41 -8.16 13.72
CA GLY A 195 -15.32 -9.50 13.15
C GLY A 195 -14.88 -10.54 14.16
N LEU A 196 -13.86 -10.23 14.99
CA LEU A 196 -13.41 -11.13 16.05
C LEU A 196 -14.48 -11.32 17.14
N LEU A 197 -15.20 -10.27 17.51
CA LEU A 197 -16.31 -10.36 18.47
C LEU A 197 -17.45 -11.23 17.94
N LYS A 198 -17.87 -11.04 16.68
CA LYS A 198 -18.90 -11.86 16.04
C LYS A 198 -18.48 -13.33 15.91
N LEU A 199 -17.21 -13.59 15.58
CA LEU A 199 -16.65 -14.95 15.59
C LEU A 199 -16.69 -15.58 17.00
N ALA A 200 -16.37 -14.81 18.03
CA ALA A 200 -16.38 -15.31 19.42
C ALA A 200 -17.79 -15.63 19.92
N HIS A 201 -18.82 -14.90 19.47
CA HIS A 201 -20.22 -15.18 19.78
C HIS A 201 -20.88 -16.22 18.87
N GLY A 202 -20.25 -16.58 17.75
CA GLY A 202 -20.82 -17.47 16.74
C GLY A 202 -21.87 -16.81 15.85
N ASP A 203 -21.89 -15.47 15.77
CA ASP A 203 -22.83 -14.70 14.95
C ASP A 203 -22.54 -14.81 13.45
N ILE A 204 -21.31 -15.16 13.09
CA ILE A 204 -20.86 -15.37 11.71
C ILE A 204 -20.18 -16.73 11.60
N GLY A 205 -20.58 -17.50 10.58
CA GLY A 205 -20.13 -18.86 10.35
C GLY A 205 -19.02 -18.92 9.30
N ALA A 206 -18.11 -19.87 9.48
CA ALA A 206 -17.06 -20.17 8.50
C ALA A 206 -17.65 -20.87 7.27
N MET A 207 -17.08 -20.59 6.10
CA MET A 207 -17.28 -21.43 4.92
C MET A 207 -16.72 -22.83 5.17
N ALA A 208 -17.51 -23.87 4.88
CA ALA A 208 -17.09 -25.24 5.10
C ALA A 208 -15.91 -25.61 4.18
N SER A 209 -14.93 -26.39 4.66
CA SER A 209 -13.74 -26.76 3.88
C SER A 209 -14.06 -27.46 2.56
N ALA A 210 -15.17 -28.21 2.49
CA ALA A 210 -15.63 -28.84 1.27
C ALA A 210 -16.07 -27.80 0.22
N GLU A 211 -16.79 -26.76 0.65
CA GLU A 211 -17.19 -25.65 -0.21
C GLU A 211 -15.98 -24.82 -0.65
N GLN A 212 -15.04 -24.56 0.27
CA GLN A 212 -13.79 -23.89 -0.08
C GLN A 212 -13.04 -24.67 -1.17
N ASN A 213 -12.84 -25.97 -0.99
CA ASN A 213 -12.16 -26.80 -1.99
C ASN A 213 -12.86 -26.78 -3.35
N LEU A 214 -14.20 -26.80 -3.38
CA LEU A 214 -14.98 -26.73 -4.60
C LEU A 214 -14.71 -25.41 -5.34
N ARG A 215 -14.92 -24.27 -4.67
CA ARG A 215 -14.70 -22.93 -5.24
C ARG A 215 -13.26 -22.76 -5.72
N MET A 216 -12.30 -23.25 -4.95
CA MET A 216 -10.89 -23.11 -5.30
C MET A 216 -10.46 -24.01 -6.45
N ALA A 217 -11.07 -25.19 -6.59
CA ALA A 217 -10.88 -26.05 -7.74
C ALA A 217 -11.51 -25.45 -9.01
N GLU A 218 -12.64 -24.74 -8.89
CA GLU A 218 -13.24 -23.97 -10.00
C GLU A 218 -12.31 -22.83 -10.45
N GLU A 219 -11.76 -22.07 -9.50
CA GLU A 219 -10.87 -20.94 -9.79
C GLU A 219 -9.51 -21.36 -10.36
N HIS A 220 -8.93 -22.47 -9.89
CA HIS A 220 -7.58 -22.90 -10.29
C HIS A 220 -7.57 -24.08 -11.28
N GLY A 221 -8.74 -24.60 -11.65
CA GLY A 221 -8.95 -25.80 -12.48
C GLY A 221 -8.62 -27.12 -11.79
N SER A 222 -7.53 -27.19 -11.02
CA SER A 222 -7.17 -28.34 -10.19
C SER A 222 -6.43 -27.88 -8.93
N LEU A 223 -6.62 -28.63 -7.84
CA LEU A 223 -5.81 -28.46 -6.65
C LEU A 223 -4.42 -29.07 -6.86
N THR A 224 -3.42 -28.38 -6.32
CA THR A 224 -2.02 -28.76 -6.34
C THR A 224 -1.60 -29.27 -4.96
N ALA A 225 -0.56 -30.12 -4.93
CA ALA A 225 0.00 -30.58 -3.66
C ALA A 225 0.74 -29.44 -2.95
N ILE A 226 0.65 -29.42 -1.62
CA ILE A 226 1.44 -28.51 -0.80
C ILE A 226 2.91 -28.86 -0.99
N SER A 227 3.69 -27.88 -1.40
CA SER A 227 5.13 -28.00 -1.61
C SER A 227 5.86 -26.84 -0.93
N ALA A 228 7.14 -27.04 -0.63
CA ALA A 228 7.99 -25.96 -0.11
C ALA A 228 7.98 -24.75 -1.05
N VAL A 229 7.98 -24.98 -2.37
CA VAL A 229 7.91 -23.91 -3.38
C VAL A 229 6.61 -23.12 -3.28
N LEU A 230 5.47 -23.80 -3.09
CA LEU A 230 4.18 -23.14 -2.90
C LEU A 230 4.17 -22.26 -1.64
N LEU A 231 4.69 -22.78 -0.52
CA LEU A 231 4.77 -22.04 0.73
C LEU A 231 5.71 -20.84 0.63
N MET A 232 6.86 -20.99 -0.02
CA MET A 232 7.79 -19.88 -0.30
C MET A 232 7.18 -18.84 -1.22
N ARG A 233 6.40 -19.26 -2.23
CA ARG A 233 5.67 -18.34 -3.11
C ARG A 233 4.61 -17.57 -2.33
N ALA A 234 3.82 -18.23 -1.48
CA ALA A 234 2.82 -17.57 -0.65
C ALA A 234 3.46 -16.59 0.34
N PHE A 235 4.59 -16.96 0.93
CA PHE A 235 5.39 -16.06 1.77
C PHE A 235 5.89 -14.84 0.99
N SER A 236 6.54 -15.06 -0.17
CA SER A 236 7.06 -13.99 -1.01
C SER A 236 5.97 -13.05 -1.51
N SER A 237 4.80 -13.57 -1.89
CA SER A 237 3.65 -12.77 -2.32
C SER A 237 3.07 -11.95 -1.15
N GLY A 238 2.98 -12.55 0.04
CA GLY A 238 2.52 -11.87 1.25
C GLY A 238 3.48 -10.80 1.78
N CYS A 239 4.78 -10.86 1.43
CA CYS A 239 5.75 -9.83 1.77
C CYS A 239 5.43 -8.46 1.17
N ALA A 240 4.47 -8.37 0.24
CA ALA A 240 3.89 -7.11 -0.18
C ALA A 240 3.29 -6.29 0.98
N ALA A 241 3.01 -6.91 2.15
CA ALA A 241 2.63 -6.17 3.37
C ALA A 241 3.76 -5.31 3.97
N LEU A 242 5.02 -5.48 3.55
CA LEU A 242 6.18 -4.77 4.10
C LEU A 242 6.61 -3.56 3.25
N THR A 243 6.07 -3.40 2.04
CA THR A 243 6.43 -2.28 1.15
C THR A 243 6.01 -0.95 1.77
N GLY A 244 6.80 0.10 1.60
CA GLY A 244 6.51 1.43 2.13
C GLY A 244 6.93 1.67 3.58
N ILE A 245 7.48 0.67 4.30
CA ILE A 245 7.98 0.87 5.66
C ILE A 245 9.19 1.83 5.67
N GLU A 246 9.99 1.78 4.60
CA GLU A 246 11.15 2.62 4.32
C GLU A 246 10.79 4.09 4.10
N ALA A 247 9.56 4.43 3.72
CA ALA A 247 9.17 5.80 3.42
C ALA A 247 9.44 6.77 4.60
N ILE A 248 9.27 6.30 5.84
CA ILE A 248 9.60 7.09 7.04
C ILE A 248 11.12 7.27 7.20
N SER A 249 11.93 6.24 6.91
CA SER A 249 13.39 6.36 7.01
C SER A 249 13.98 7.27 5.94
N ASP A 250 13.31 7.37 4.80
CA ASP A 250 13.76 8.18 3.68
C ASP A 250 13.41 9.66 3.92
N SER A 251 12.29 9.91 4.60
CA SER A 251 11.72 11.24 4.83
C SER A 251 11.94 11.79 6.26
N VAL A 252 13.05 11.44 6.92
CA VAL A 252 13.33 11.91 8.31
C VAL A 252 13.33 13.44 8.42
N MET A 253 13.81 14.15 7.38
CA MET A 253 13.88 15.61 7.36
C MET A 253 12.52 16.31 7.22
N ALA A 254 11.46 15.57 6.88
CA ALA A 254 10.10 16.11 6.80
C ALA A 254 9.48 16.39 8.18
N PHE A 255 10.06 15.85 9.25
CA PHE A 255 9.54 16.00 10.61
C PHE A 255 9.88 17.35 11.25
N LYS A 256 9.07 17.77 12.24
CA LYS A 256 9.42 18.89 13.15
C LYS A 256 10.68 18.59 13.98
N PRO A 257 11.37 19.64 14.51
CA PRO A 257 12.63 19.51 15.25
C PRO A 257 12.66 18.38 16.29
N THR A 258 13.82 17.75 16.44
CA THR A 258 14.01 16.38 16.97
C THR A 258 13.52 15.29 16.00
N GLU A 259 13.79 15.53 14.72
CA GLU A 259 13.38 14.81 13.52
C GLU A 259 13.54 13.29 13.68
N TRP A 260 14.76 12.82 13.99
CA TRP A 260 15.05 11.39 14.13
C TRP A 260 14.29 10.72 15.28
N LYS A 261 13.99 11.45 16.38
CA LYS A 261 13.21 10.90 17.51
C LYS A 261 11.75 10.74 17.11
N ASN A 262 11.22 11.72 16.40
CA ASN A 262 9.85 11.73 15.89
C ASN A 262 9.64 10.63 14.84
N ALA A 263 10.53 10.54 13.84
CA ALA A 263 10.51 9.50 12.83
C ALA A 263 10.52 8.09 13.45
N ARG A 264 11.38 7.83 14.44
CA ARG A 264 11.42 6.52 15.13
C ARG A 264 10.14 6.19 15.91
N ARG A 265 9.49 7.19 16.51
CA ARG A 265 8.21 7.00 17.20
C ARG A 265 7.12 6.65 16.20
N VAL A 266 7.01 7.41 15.12
CA VAL A 266 6.01 7.19 14.06
C VAL A 266 6.23 5.83 13.38
N LEU A 267 7.47 5.46 13.05
CA LEU A 267 7.81 4.13 12.53
C LEU A 267 7.35 3.00 13.46
N THR A 268 7.55 3.16 14.77
CA THR A 268 7.10 2.15 15.75
C THR A 268 5.59 2.02 15.78
N VAL A 269 4.86 3.15 15.78
CA VAL A 269 3.40 3.17 15.76
C VAL A 269 2.87 2.55 14.48
N MET A 270 3.42 2.93 13.33
CA MET A 270 3.05 2.38 12.02
C MET A 270 3.20 0.86 11.99
N VAL A 271 4.34 0.32 12.42
CA VAL A 271 4.59 -1.13 12.38
C VAL A 271 3.66 -1.91 13.31
N VAL A 272 3.34 -1.36 14.49
CA VAL A 272 2.36 -1.98 15.39
C VAL A 272 0.97 -2.00 14.77
N LEU A 273 0.56 -0.90 14.12
CA LEU A 273 -0.72 -0.81 13.40
C LEU A 273 -0.76 -1.79 12.24
N LEU A 274 0.29 -1.85 11.42
CA LEU A 274 0.42 -2.81 10.32
C LEU A 274 0.29 -4.25 10.80
N ALA A 275 1.08 -4.65 11.80
CA ALA A 275 1.05 -6.00 12.34
C ALA A 275 -0.35 -6.37 12.88
N THR A 276 -1.04 -5.42 13.51
CA THR A 276 -2.38 -5.62 14.06
C THR A 276 -3.44 -5.71 12.95
N MET A 277 -3.42 -4.80 11.98
CA MET A 277 -4.35 -4.77 10.85
C MET A 277 -4.16 -5.98 9.94
N PHE A 278 -2.93 -6.24 9.48
CA PHE A 278 -2.59 -7.38 8.62
C PHE A 278 -2.83 -8.72 9.31
N GLY A 279 -2.40 -8.85 10.57
CA GLY A 279 -2.64 -10.05 11.39
C GLY A 279 -4.14 -10.27 11.61
N GLY A 280 -4.88 -9.22 11.96
CA GLY A 280 -6.33 -9.28 12.16
C GLY A 280 -7.11 -9.67 10.91
N ILE A 281 -6.81 -9.05 9.76
CA ILE A 281 -7.40 -9.41 8.46
C ILE A 281 -7.11 -10.88 8.14
N SER A 282 -5.87 -11.35 8.35
CA SER A 282 -5.48 -12.73 8.06
C SER A 282 -6.14 -13.75 8.99
N VAL A 283 -6.37 -13.40 10.27
CA VAL A 283 -7.18 -14.20 11.20
C VAL A 283 -8.62 -14.28 10.73
N LEU A 284 -9.25 -13.17 10.39
CA LEU A 284 -10.62 -13.18 9.87
C LEU A 284 -10.73 -13.99 8.58
N ALA A 285 -9.82 -13.79 7.63
CA ALA A 285 -9.76 -14.51 6.36
C ALA A 285 -9.71 -16.03 6.58
N ARG A 286 -8.81 -16.48 7.48
CA ARG A 286 -8.66 -17.89 7.79
C ARG A 286 -9.87 -18.47 8.50
N GLN A 287 -10.47 -17.75 9.44
CA GLN A 287 -11.58 -18.25 10.26
C GLN A 287 -12.90 -18.25 9.49
N LEU A 288 -13.14 -17.23 8.67
CA LEU A 288 -14.33 -17.14 7.84
C LEU A 288 -14.23 -17.99 6.57
N GLY A 289 -13.03 -18.43 6.23
CA GLY A 289 -12.78 -19.29 5.08
C GLY A 289 -12.92 -18.56 3.75
N THR A 290 -12.56 -17.28 3.70
CA THR A 290 -12.58 -16.47 2.48
C THR A 290 -11.70 -17.09 1.40
N VAL A 291 -12.15 -17.01 0.15
CA VAL A 291 -11.44 -17.53 -1.02
C VAL A 291 -11.14 -16.40 -2.00
N TYR A 292 -10.07 -16.57 -2.76
CA TYR A 292 -9.83 -15.70 -3.91
C TYR A 292 -10.82 -16.04 -5.03
N VAL A 293 -11.27 -15.02 -5.75
CA VAL A 293 -12.16 -15.14 -6.93
C VAL A 293 -11.60 -14.24 -8.02
N GLU A 294 -11.29 -14.80 -9.19
CA GLU A 294 -10.75 -14.04 -10.30
C GLU A 294 -11.79 -13.05 -10.84
N ASN A 295 -11.40 -11.78 -10.96
CA ASN A 295 -12.30 -10.68 -11.34
C ASN A 295 -13.51 -10.51 -10.39
N GLY A 296 -13.43 -11.10 -9.20
CA GLY A 296 -14.42 -10.99 -8.14
C GLY A 296 -14.11 -9.87 -7.15
N PRO A 297 -14.89 -9.79 -6.06
CA PRO A 297 -14.64 -8.81 -5.02
C PRO A 297 -13.34 -9.09 -4.26
N THR A 298 -12.67 -8.02 -3.84
CA THR A 298 -11.46 -8.09 -3.01
C THR A 298 -11.72 -8.86 -1.71
N LEU A 299 -10.69 -9.48 -1.16
CA LEU A 299 -10.76 -10.19 0.11
C LEU A 299 -11.23 -9.25 1.24
N LEU A 300 -10.77 -8.00 1.25
CA LEU A 300 -11.20 -7.00 2.23
C LEU A 300 -12.70 -6.68 2.10
N PHE A 301 -13.24 -6.64 0.86
CA PHE A 301 -14.68 -6.53 0.65
C PHE A 301 -15.43 -7.75 1.18
N GLN A 302 -14.99 -8.96 0.85
CA GLN A 302 -15.64 -10.20 1.30
C GLN A 302 -15.72 -10.26 2.83
N LEU A 303 -14.63 -9.89 3.53
CA LEU A 303 -14.61 -9.78 4.98
C LEU A 303 -15.57 -8.71 5.50
N GLY A 304 -15.55 -7.52 4.89
CA GLY A 304 -16.45 -6.43 5.25
C GLY A 304 -17.91 -6.80 5.09
N ASP A 305 -18.26 -7.49 4.00
CA ASP A 305 -19.61 -7.92 3.68
C ASP A 305 -20.13 -8.94 4.71
N GLN A 306 -19.31 -9.92 5.09
CA GLN A 306 -19.67 -10.90 6.11
C GLN A 306 -19.77 -10.29 7.51
N VAL A 307 -18.88 -9.34 7.86
CA VAL A 307 -18.84 -8.75 9.20
C VAL A 307 -19.89 -7.66 9.37
N PHE A 308 -20.05 -6.74 8.42
CA PHE A 308 -20.97 -5.60 8.54
C PHE A 308 -22.32 -5.83 7.88
N GLY A 309 -22.43 -6.81 6.98
CA GLY A 309 -23.63 -7.07 6.18
C GLY A 309 -23.64 -6.31 4.86
N HIS A 310 -24.34 -6.89 3.89
CA HIS A 310 -24.47 -6.36 2.54
C HIS A 310 -25.11 -4.96 2.54
N HIS A 311 -24.56 -4.04 1.74
CA HIS A 311 -24.97 -2.64 1.64
C HIS A 311 -24.94 -1.84 2.96
N SER A 312 -24.25 -2.31 4.00
CA SER A 312 -24.08 -1.53 5.22
C SER A 312 -23.28 -0.25 4.98
N LEU A 313 -23.57 0.81 5.74
CA LEU A 313 -22.82 2.06 5.66
C LEU A 313 -21.35 1.87 6.03
N MET A 314 -21.04 0.96 6.96
CA MET A 314 -19.64 0.64 7.29
C MET A 314 -18.90 -0.06 6.15
N LEU A 315 -19.57 -0.94 5.39
CA LEU A 315 -18.96 -1.53 4.20
C LEU A 315 -18.63 -0.46 3.15
N LEU A 316 -19.52 0.50 2.93
CA LEU A 316 -19.25 1.63 2.03
C LEU A 316 -18.07 2.46 2.52
N VAL A 317 -18.02 2.78 3.82
CA VAL A 317 -16.90 3.54 4.42
C VAL A 317 -15.59 2.78 4.26
N LEU A 318 -15.58 1.46 4.51
CA LEU A 318 -14.40 0.61 4.33
C LEU A 318 -13.88 0.66 2.89
N GLN A 319 -14.77 0.47 1.90
CA GLN A 319 -14.38 0.46 0.48
C GLN A 319 -13.94 1.83 -0.02
N ALA A 320 -14.66 2.90 0.35
CA ALA A 320 -14.29 4.26 0.00
C ALA A 320 -12.95 4.66 0.62
N ALA A 321 -12.73 4.33 1.90
CA ALA A 321 -11.46 4.61 2.58
C ALA A 321 -10.30 3.81 1.95
N THR A 322 -10.55 2.56 1.56
CA THR A 322 -9.57 1.70 0.86
C THR A 322 -9.18 2.30 -0.50
N LEU A 323 -10.16 2.70 -1.32
CA LEU A 323 -9.90 3.40 -2.58
C LEU A 323 -9.05 4.66 -2.35
N LEU A 324 -9.43 5.50 -1.40
CA LEU A 324 -8.78 6.79 -1.18
C LEU A 324 -7.36 6.64 -0.63
N ILE A 325 -7.10 5.72 0.32
CA ILE A 325 -5.74 5.49 0.83
C ILE A 325 -4.82 4.91 -0.25
N LEU A 326 -5.33 4.04 -1.12
CA LEU A 326 -4.55 3.48 -2.21
C LEU A 326 -4.23 4.52 -3.30
N LEU A 327 -5.18 5.40 -3.63
CA LEU A 327 -4.89 6.55 -4.50
C LEU A 327 -3.91 7.54 -3.84
N LEU A 328 -3.95 7.68 -2.52
CA LEU A 328 -2.97 8.47 -1.78
C LEU A 328 -1.58 7.84 -1.82
N ALA A 329 -1.46 6.52 -1.66
CA ALA A 329 -0.20 5.77 -1.80
C ALA A 329 0.39 5.90 -3.20
N ALA A 330 -0.45 5.85 -4.25
CA ALA A 330 0.02 6.15 -5.60
C ALA A 330 0.54 7.60 -5.70
N ASN A 331 -0.14 8.56 -5.06
CA ASN A 331 0.29 9.95 -5.04
C ASN A 331 1.60 10.17 -4.27
N THR A 332 1.89 9.41 -3.20
CA THR A 332 3.17 9.54 -2.48
C THR A 332 4.34 9.12 -3.36
N ALA A 333 4.21 8.03 -4.12
CA ALA A 333 5.24 7.63 -5.08
C ALA A 333 5.50 8.69 -6.16
N TYR A 334 4.46 9.38 -6.66
CA TYR A 334 4.63 10.53 -7.56
C TYR A 334 5.43 11.69 -6.93
N ALA A 335 5.27 11.91 -5.62
CA ALA A 335 5.98 12.96 -4.90
C ALA A 335 7.43 12.56 -4.53
N ASP A 336 7.68 11.28 -4.27
CA ASP A 336 8.98 10.75 -3.85
C ASP A 336 9.95 10.48 -5.00
N PHE A 337 9.46 10.00 -6.14
CA PHE A 337 10.31 9.67 -7.28
C PHE A 337 11.22 10.83 -7.73
N PRO A 338 10.75 12.09 -7.85
CA PRO A 338 11.61 13.21 -8.20
C PRO A 338 12.69 13.52 -7.15
N ARG A 339 12.45 13.21 -5.86
CA ARG A 339 13.44 13.40 -4.80
C ARG A 339 14.59 12.40 -4.97
N LEU A 340 14.28 11.13 -5.23
CA LEU A 340 15.27 10.11 -5.56
C LEU A 340 16.09 10.50 -6.80
N ALA A 341 15.42 10.92 -7.88
CA ALA A 341 16.09 11.36 -9.10
C ALA A 341 17.02 12.56 -8.85
N ASN A 342 16.62 13.49 -7.98
CA ASN A 342 17.48 14.62 -7.59
C ASN A 342 18.72 14.16 -6.80
N PHE A 343 18.62 13.16 -5.92
CA PHE A 343 19.79 12.62 -5.22
C PHE A 343 20.78 11.95 -6.18
N LEU A 344 20.29 11.11 -7.09
CA LEU A 344 21.13 10.47 -8.11
C LEU A 344 21.81 11.51 -9.02
N ALA A 345 21.06 12.53 -9.45
CA ALA A 345 21.60 13.58 -10.32
C ALA A 345 22.65 14.46 -9.62
N GLN A 346 22.54 14.70 -8.32
CA GLN A 346 23.54 15.43 -7.54
C GLN A 346 24.87 14.67 -7.47
N ASP A 347 24.81 13.34 -7.47
CA ASP A 347 25.97 12.45 -7.46
C ASP A 347 26.51 12.14 -8.87
N GLY A 348 25.87 12.67 -9.92
CA GLY A 348 26.32 12.57 -11.31
C GLY A 348 25.79 11.37 -12.09
N TYR A 349 24.69 10.76 -11.63
CA TYR A 349 24.02 9.63 -12.28
C TYR A 349 22.69 10.01 -12.95
#